data_AF-A0A3C0NHA3-F1
#
_entry.id   AF-A0A3C0NHA3-F1
#
_cell.length_a   1.000
_cell.length_b   1.000
_cell.length_c   1.000
_cell.angle_alpha   90.00
_cell.angle_beta   90.00
_cell.angle_gamma   90.00
#
_symmetry.space_group_name_H-M   'P 1'
#
loop_
_entity.id
_entity.type
_entity.pdbx_description
1 polymer ?
#
loop_
_entity_poly.entity_id
_entity_poly.type
_entity_poly.pdbx_seq_one_letter_code
_entity_poly.pdbx_strand_id
1 'polypeptide(L)'
;LEDLFKLANEVGNKRYHKLTHQDFEDYRKFDHWRYVNGDRECGTTQESKDWAKENSDGNCPVCDNRFADVGGRTIDHKLPRAQYPWLSLDFRNLWVICRSCNREKGEMHWYEYEHY
;
A
#
# COMPACT_ATOMS: atom_id res chain seq x y z
N LEU A 1 -9.72 -3.33 9.19
CA LEU A 1 -8.75 -2.24 9.48
C LEU A 1 -8.43 -2.03 10.96
N GLU A 2 -9.27 -2.49 11.91
CA GLU A 2 -9.12 -2.25 13.36
C GLU A 2 -7.70 -2.54 13.92
N ASP A 3 -7.09 -3.66 13.52
CA ASP A 3 -5.74 -4.02 13.98
C ASP A 3 -4.65 -3.08 13.45
N LEU A 4 -4.83 -2.51 12.26
CA LEU A 4 -3.91 -1.49 11.73
C LEU A 4 -4.01 -0.19 12.51
N PHE A 5 -5.20 0.18 13.00
CA PHE A 5 -5.35 1.34 13.88
C PHE A 5 -4.72 1.11 15.25
N LYS A 6 -4.89 -0.08 15.85
CA LYS A 6 -4.21 -0.44 17.10
C LYS A 6 -2.70 -0.36 16.94
N LEU A 7 -2.17 -0.94 15.86
CA LEU A 7 -0.76 -0.85 15.51
C LEU A 7 -0.30 0.58 15.27
N ALA A 8 -1.09 1.37 14.52
CA ALA A 8 -0.78 2.77 14.26
C ALA A 8 -0.68 3.57 15.56
N ASN A 9 -1.59 3.34 16.50
CA ASN A 9 -1.57 3.97 17.81
C ASN A 9 -0.37 3.48 18.64
N GLU A 10 -0.04 2.19 18.62
CA GLU A 10 1.11 1.68 19.37
C GLU A 10 2.42 2.30 18.85
N VAL A 11 2.62 2.31 17.53
CA VAL A 11 3.85 2.80 16.91
C VAL A 11 3.90 4.33 16.89
N GLY A 12 2.78 5.01 16.62
CA GLY A 12 2.65 6.46 16.65
C GLY A 12 2.82 7.05 18.05
N ASN A 13 2.27 6.38 19.09
CA ASN A 13 2.45 6.80 20.48
C ASN A 13 3.86 6.51 21.02
N LYS A 14 4.58 5.56 20.42
CA LYS A 14 6.05 5.49 20.51
C LYS A 14 6.67 6.58 19.64
N ARG A 15 6.28 7.85 19.89
CA ARG A 15 6.99 9.08 19.53
C ARG A 15 8.10 8.82 18.50
N TYR A 16 7.70 8.70 17.23
CA TYR A 16 8.56 8.30 16.11
C TYR A 16 9.64 9.38 15.92
N HIS A 17 10.66 9.36 16.76
CA HIS A 17 11.55 10.49 16.94
C HIS A 17 12.80 10.37 16.10
N LYS A 18 13.19 9.16 15.68
CA LYS A 18 14.28 8.94 14.73
C LYS A 18 14.06 7.61 14.01
N LEU A 19 13.82 7.67 12.70
CA LEU A 19 14.14 6.56 11.80
C LEU A 19 15.59 6.15 12.08
N THR A 20 15.83 4.88 12.35
CA THR A 20 17.19 4.35 12.39
C THR A 20 17.78 4.34 10.98
N HIS A 21 19.10 4.19 10.87
CA HIS A 21 19.73 4.01 9.57
C HIS A 21 19.20 2.77 8.85
N GLN A 22 18.91 1.69 9.59
CA GLN A 22 18.31 0.49 9.02
C GLN A 22 16.89 0.74 8.52
N ASP A 23 16.07 1.47 9.28
CA ASP A 23 14.71 1.83 8.84
C ASP A 23 14.74 2.66 7.55
N PHE A 24 15.75 3.52 7.39
CA PHE A 24 15.94 4.31 6.17
C PHE A 24 16.37 3.44 4.97
N GLU A 25 17.31 2.50 5.16
CA GLU A 25 17.73 1.59 4.10
C GLU A 25 16.61 0.62 3.70
N ASP A 26 15.86 0.10 4.67
CA ASP A 26 14.67 -0.71 4.42
C ASP A 26 13.63 0.12 3.65
N TYR A 27 13.39 1.38 4.06
CA TYR A 27 12.51 2.28 3.34
C TYR A 27 12.93 2.46 1.89
N ARG A 28 14.22 2.74 1.63
CA ARG A 28 14.74 2.92 0.27
C ARG A 28 14.60 1.66 -0.59
N LYS A 29 14.71 0.47 0.01
CA LYS A 29 14.50 -0.80 -0.69
C LYS A 29 13.05 -0.96 -1.17
N PHE A 30 12.06 -0.40 -0.47
CA PHE A 30 10.64 -0.61 -0.79
C PHE A 30 9.92 0.64 -1.31
N ASP A 31 10.54 1.83 -1.30
CA ASP A 31 9.90 3.10 -1.69
C ASP A 31 9.32 3.11 -3.12
N HIS A 32 9.81 2.22 -3.98
CA HIS A 32 9.40 2.05 -5.38
C HIS A 32 8.32 0.97 -5.60
N TRP A 33 7.84 0.29 -4.54
CA TRP A 33 6.76 -0.70 -4.63
C TRP A 33 5.40 0.02 -4.75
N ARG A 34 5.09 0.58 -5.93
CA ARG A 34 3.84 1.34 -6.13
C ARG A 34 3.01 0.91 -7.35
N TYR A 35 3.63 0.39 -8.41
CA TYR A 35 2.92 0.23 -9.70
C TYR A 35 3.20 -1.08 -10.41
N VAL A 36 2.44 -2.14 -10.12
CA VAL A 36 2.63 -3.44 -10.76
C VAL A 36 2.33 -3.40 -12.27
N ASN A 37 1.53 -2.42 -12.76
CA ASN A 37 1.21 -2.24 -14.18
C ASN A 37 1.12 -0.78 -14.68
N GLY A 38 2.23 -0.02 -14.62
CA GLY A 38 2.48 1.12 -15.51
C GLY A 38 2.44 2.52 -14.88
N ASP A 39 3.61 3.08 -14.59
CA ASP A 39 4.29 4.09 -15.44
C ASP A 39 5.74 4.29 -14.95
N ARG A 40 6.58 4.78 -15.87
CA ARG A 40 8.02 4.51 -15.98
C ARG A 40 9.01 5.27 -15.07
N GLU A 41 8.63 5.87 -13.94
CA GLU A 41 9.60 6.70 -13.19
C GLU A 41 10.15 6.11 -11.88
N CYS A 42 9.51 5.09 -11.29
CA CYS A 42 9.97 4.45 -10.04
C CYS A 42 9.77 2.93 -10.07
N GLY A 43 10.19 2.28 -11.16
CA GLY A 43 9.76 0.94 -11.59
C GLY A 43 9.60 -0.15 -10.51
N THR A 44 8.51 -0.91 -10.63
CA THR A 44 8.31 -2.17 -9.88
C THR A 44 9.42 -3.17 -10.14
N THR A 45 10.00 -3.69 -9.06
CA THR A 45 10.94 -4.81 -9.07
C THR A 45 10.24 -6.14 -9.31
N GLN A 46 11.00 -7.17 -9.68
CA GLN A 46 10.47 -8.53 -9.74
C GLN A 46 9.92 -8.97 -8.37
N GLU A 47 10.62 -8.64 -7.27
CA GLU A 47 10.17 -8.89 -5.89
C GLU A 47 8.77 -8.31 -5.63
N SER A 48 8.51 -7.07 -6.06
CA SER A 48 7.19 -6.45 -5.91
C SER A 48 6.10 -7.11 -6.77
N LYS A 49 6.45 -7.62 -7.96
CA LYS A 49 5.50 -8.32 -8.84
C LYS A 49 5.13 -9.69 -8.27
N ASP A 50 6.11 -10.41 -7.78
CA ASP A 50 5.92 -11.73 -7.17
C ASP A 50 5.07 -11.58 -5.91
N TRP A 51 5.42 -10.62 -5.04
CA TRP A 51 4.62 -10.31 -3.86
C TRP A 51 3.16 -9.97 -4.21
N ALA A 52 2.94 -9.11 -5.21
CA ALA A 52 1.58 -8.75 -5.61
C ALA A 52 0.80 -9.93 -6.18
N LYS A 53 1.46 -10.86 -6.87
CA LYS A 53 0.83 -12.08 -7.39
C LYS A 53 0.48 -13.07 -6.27
N GLU A 54 1.34 -13.18 -5.26
CA GLU A 54 1.13 -14.08 -4.11
C GLU A 54 0.08 -13.54 -3.12
N ASN A 55 -0.13 -12.22 -3.09
CA ASN A 55 -1.03 -11.54 -2.15
C ASN A 55 -2.29 -10.99 -2.85
N SER A 56 -2.69 -11.56 -3.99
CA SER A 56 -3.93 -11.21 -4.68
C SER A 56 -4.50 -12.34 -5.51
N ASP A 57 -5.82 -12.34 -5.68
CA ASP A 57 -6.52 -13.24 -6.58
C ASP A 57 -6.56 -12.69 -8.02
N GLY A 58 -7.41 -13.28 -8.87
CA GLY A 58 -7.74 -12.74 -10.20
C GLY A 58 -8.56 -11.45 -10.18
N ASN A 59 -9.28 -11.20 -9.07
CA ASN A 59 -10.23 -10.10 -8.92
C ASN A 59 -9.75 -9.07 -7.89
N CYS A 60 -10.15 -7.82 -8.09
CA CYS A 60 -9.86 -6.74 -7.15
C CYS A 60 -10.74 -6.89 -5.90
N PRO A 61 -10.19 -6.86 -4.67
CA PRO A 61 -10.98 -7.02 -3.45
C PRO A 61 -11.92 -5.84 -3.14
N VAL A 62 -11.74 -4.70 -3.85
CA VAL A 62 -12.56 -3.49 -3.65
C VAL A 62 -13.79 -3.47 -4.55
N CYS A 63 -13.66 -3.87 -5.81
CA CYS A 63 -14.74 -3.78 -6.80
C CYS A 63 -15.15 -5.11 -7.42
N ASP A 64 -14.50 -6.22 -7.03
CA ASP A 64 -14.68 -7.60 -7.52
C ASP A 64 -14.48 -7.80 -9.04
N ASN A 65 -14.08 -6.76 -9.77
CA ASN A 65 -13.74 -6.88 -11.18
C ASN A 65 -12.38 -7.57 -11.37
N ARG A 66 -12.24 -8.34 -12.46
CA ARG A 66 -10.97 -8.99 -12.81
C ARG A 66 -9.91 -7.92 -13.05
N PHE A 67 -8.72 -8.07 -12.47
CA PHE A 67 -7.63 -7.11 -12.64
C PHE A 67 -7.30 -6.82 -14.11
N ALA A 68 -7.45 -7.80 -14.99
CA ALA A 68 -7.22 -7.65 -16.43
C ALA A 68 -8.14 -6.61 -17.10
N ASP A 69 -9.35 -6.40 -16.56
CA ASP A 69 -10.36 -5.52 -17.14
C ASP A 69 -10.31 -4.09 -16.54
N VAL A 70 -9.68 -3.92 -15.36
CA VAL A 70 -9.68 -2.66 -14.58
C VAL A 70 -8.28 -2.07 -14.40
N GLY A 71 -7.43 -2.20 -15.41
CA GLY A 71 -6.13 -1.53 -15.47
C GLY A 71 -5.01 -2.23 -14.70
N GLY A 72 -5.19 -3.49 -14.32
CA GLY A 72 -4.15 -4.32 -13.72
C GLY A 72 -4.03 -4.20 -12.20
N ARG A 73 -3.04 -4.90 -11.64
CA ARG A 73 -2.72 -4.88 -10.21
C ARG A 73 -1.91 -3.63 -9.87
N THR A 74 -2.14 -3.09 -8.68
CA THR A 74 -1.31 -2.07 -8.04
C THR A 74 -1.14 -2.43 -6.57
N ILE A 75 0.02 -2.11 -5.98
CA ILE A 75 0.24 -2.23 -4.54
C ILE A 75 -0.10 -0.87 -3.95
N ASP A 76 -0.99 -0.84 -2.97
CA ASP A 76 -1.44 0.38 -2.32
C ASP A 76 -1.35 0.24 -0.79
N HIS A 77 -1.38 1.37 -0.08
CA HIS A 77 -1.46 1.40 1.37
C HIS A 77 -2.92 1.47 1.83
N LYS A 78 -3.39 0.51 2.62
CA LYS A 78 -4.75 0.53 3.22
C LYS A 78 -4.99 1.83 3.98
N LEU A 79 -4.10 2.15 4.92
CA LEU A 79 -4.04 3.45 5.59
C LEU A 79 -3.04 4.38 4.88
N PRO A 80 -3.43 5.62 4.56
CA PRO A 80 -2.65 6.49 3.69
C PRO A 80 -1.29 6.87 4.31
N ARG A 81 -0.22 6.69 3.52
CA ARG A 81 1.16 6.98 3.90
C ARG A 81 1.38 8.39 4.47
N ALA A 82 0.68 9.38 3.92
CA ALA A 82 0.81 10.77 4.35
C ALA A 82 0.38 11.00 5.81
N GLN A 83 -0.47 10.12 6.34
CA GLN A 83 -1.02 10.24 7.70
C GLN A 83 -0.47 9.18 8.64
N TYR A 84 -0.14 8.01 8.10
CA TYR A 84 0.43 6.89 8.83
C TYR A 84 1.81 6.50 8.27
N PRO A 85 2.79 7.43 8.23
CA PRO A 85 4.09 7.18 7.60
C PRO A 85 4.87 6.06 8.28
N TRP A 86 4.65 5.81 9.57
CA TRP A 86 5.26 4.69 10.29
C TRP A 86 4.73 3.30 9.86
N LEU A 87 3.62 3.26 9.13
CA LEU A 87 3.08 2.04 8.51
C LEU A 87 3.50 1.88 7.04
N SER A 88 4.37 2.75 6.52
CA SER A 88 4.76 2.73 5.09
C SER A 88 5.35 1.39 4.64
N LEU A 89 6.02 0.68 5.56
CA LEU A 89 6.71 -0.59 5.32
C LEU A 89 6.04 -1.77 6.05
N ASP A 90 4.91 -1.54 6.71
CA ASP A 90 4.17 -2.64 7.31
C ASP A 90 3.37 -3.34 6.22
N PHE A 91 3.75 -4.57 5.89
CA PHE A 91 3.10 -5.35 4.85
C PHE A 91 1.62 -5.63 5.15
N ARG A 92 1.18 -5.55 6.42
CA ARG A 92 -0.25 -5.62 6.77
C ARG A 92 -1.00 -4.38 6.30
N ASN A 93 -0.32 -3.23 6.22
CA ASN A 93 -0.84 -1.99 5.66
C ASN A 93 -0.76 -1.97 4.12
N LEU A 94 -0.18 -2.99 3.48
CA LEU A 94 -0.21 -3.14 2.03
C LEU A 94 -1.36 -4.05 1.59
N TRP A 95 -1.85 -3.80 0.39
CA TRP A 95 -2.76 -4.69 -0.34
C TRP A 95 -2.64 -4.48 -1.84
N VAL A 96 -3.24 -5.39 -2.60
CA VAL A 96 -3.28 -5.34 -4.04
C VAL A 96 -4.69 -4.95 -4.50
N ILE A 97 -4.81 -3.80 -5.13
CA ILE A 97 -6.07 -3.28 -5.68
C ILE A 97 -5.88 -2.85 -7.13
N CYS A 98 -6.98 -2.70 -7.88
CA CYS A 98 -6.87 -2.35 -9.29
C CYS A 98 -6.51 -0.88 -9.48
N ARG A 99 -6.02 -0.52 -10.67
CA ARG A 99 -5.64 0.87 -10.96
C ARG A 99 -6.81 1.84 -10.83
N SER A 100 -8.03 1.45 -11.21
CA SER A 100 -9.23 2.29 -11.05
C SER A 100 -9.51 2.58 -9.58
N CYS A 101 -9.64 1.53 -8.76
CA CYS A 101 -9.90 1.67 -7.33
C CYS A 101 -8.77 2.42 -6.62
N ASN A 102 -7.50 2.23 -7.01
CA ASN A 102 -6.39 2.96 -6.42
C ASN A 102 -6.44 4.46 -6.75
N ARG A 103 -6.82 4.80 -7.98
CA ARG A 103 -6.98 6.20 -8.39
C ARG A 103 -8.14 6.86 -7.64
N GLU A 104 -9.30 6.23 -7.63
CA GLU A 104 -10.45 6.67 -6.83
C GLU A 104 -10.02 6.83 -5.37
N LYS A 105 -9.25 5.85 -4.87
CA LYS A 105 -8.67 5.87 -3.53
C LYS A 105 -7.84 7.13 -3.22
N GLY A 106 -7.06 7.59 -4.20
CA GLY A 106 -6.25 8.79 -4.07
C GLY A 106 -7.05 10.09 -4.07
N GLU A 107 -8.30 10.07 -4.53
CA GLU A 107 -9.17 11.26 -4.69
C GLU A 107 -10.07 11.52 -3.46
N MET A 108 -10.44 10.49 -2.68
CA MET A 108 -11.24 10.68 -1.46
C MET A 108 -10.39 10.95 -0.19
N HIS A 109 -11.03 11.43 0.87
CA HIS A 109 -10.40 11.64 2.16
C HIS A 109 -10.17 10.32 2.89
N TRP A 110 -9.14 10.30 3.75
CA TRP A 110 -8.75 9.10 4.50
C TRP A 110 -9.84 8.47 5.36
N TYR A 111 -10.72 9.29 5.94
CA TYR A 111 -11.80 8.83 6.80
C TYR A 111 -12.91 8.13 5.98
N GLU A 112 -13.01 8.42 4.69
CA GLU A 112 -14.00 7.80 3.80
C GLU A 112 -13.64 6.34 3.49
N TYR A 113 -12.36 5.97 3.67
CA TYR A 113 -11.89 4.59 3.44
C TYR A 113 -11.84 3.72 4.69
N GLU A 114 -12.11 4.25 5.89
CA GLU A 114 -12.16 3.44 7.11
C GLU A 114 -13.24 2.35 7.07
N HIS A 115 -14.15 2.45 6.09
CA HIS A 115 -15.27 1.55 5.88
C HIS A 115 -15.02 0.42 4.87
N TYR A 116 -13.84 0.37 4.22
CA TYR A 116 -13.42 -0.78 3.39
C TYR A 116 -12.71 -1.85 4.24
#